data_AF-A0A6G1GCN3-F1
#
_entry.id   AF-A0A6G1GCN3-F1
#
_cell.length_a   1.000
_cell.length_b   1.000
_cell.length_c   1.000
_cell.angle_alpha   90.00
_cell.angle_beta   90.00
_cell.angle_gamma   90.00
#
_symmetry.space_group_name_H-M   'P 1'
#
loop_
_entity.id
_entity.type
_entity.pdbx_description
1 polymer ?
#
loop_
_entity_poly.entity_id
_entity_poly.type
_entity_poly.pdbx_seq_one_letter_code
_entity_poly.pdbx_strand_id
1 'polypeptide(L)'
;MAEYRERPPQESTIQQPQELVDTQDYSNQYSFSRLVIILAALAFTLFVSFIDQTSVSTALPAIAKSLDAYESISWVGTSFLVANTSFQLINGRLSDIFGRKNCLMTCMALLAIGDLLCGFAKTPAQLYVFRGIAGVGAGGINSLVMIMFTDMTTLEQRGKYQGLLETNIALGNGVGPLIGGAFSQSSATWRWAFWFVVPVTVMAAVPTYLTSPKSKLVGNMSEKLRMIDYGGMVLSLSCVIFLLIPISSGGTTWSWSSPLIISFLVIGACLVVLFVVFEWKYAKYPVMPLRVFDRRSAKILFMHNLLTGIVYYSDLYYLPLYFQVVLGHSPLESGLLILPLILGFSASSTTAGFLLSRLGRCNPVIWAGYVMWTAGAGTHIAFGSSTSIGVTIGCLLVEGFGIGFSFQPVMIALLANTRKEDRAVVTGMRNFIRTVGGAIGLAICAAIINNVLQANLPPSMPSQSGMEMIGKLDQLTPGEQSALREAYMKGLDIVFRLACPLIGFCLLTSAALTDVPLATAHEPQEQSGPAIDEKDSGAASSSPAKTEITIDVDLQRK
;
A
#
# COMPACT_ATOMS: atom_id res chain seq x y z
N MET A 1 -57.63 41.16 -27.78
CA MET A 1 -56.95 39.86 -27.79
C MET A 1 -55.47 40.10 -27.97
N ALA A 2 -54.70 40.09 -26.88
CA ALA A 2 -53.25 40.09 -26.90
C ALA A 2 -52.83 38.90 -26.03
N GLU A 3 -52.23 37.91 -26.66
CA GLU A 3 -51.96 36.59 -26.12
C GLU A 3 -50.71 36.66 -25.21
N TYR A 4 -50.91 36.41 -23.92
CA TYR A 4 -49.86 36.32 -22.91
C TYR A 4 -49.18 34.95 -23.08
N ARG A 5 -48.06 34.88 -23.80
CA ARG A 5 -47.21 33.68 -23.84
C ARG A 5 -46.43 33.57 -22.53
N GLU A 6 -46.83 32.62 -21.70
CA GLU A 6 -46.06 32.15 -20.56
C GLU A 6 -44.67 31.69 -21.03
N ARG A 7 -43.61 32.18 -20.38
CA ARG A 7 -42.27 31.60 -20.51
C ARG A 7 -42.30 30.24 -19.81
N PRO A 8 -41.73 29.17 -20.41
CA PRO A 8 -41.59 27.91 -19.70
C PRO A 8 -40.71 28.13 -18.47
N PRO A 9 -40.96 27.40 -17.36
CA PRO A 9 -40.09 27.48 -16.19
C PRO A 9 -38.68 27.11 -16.62
N GLN A 10 -37.70 27.91 -16.19
CA GLN A 10 -36.29 27.53 -16.30
C GLN A 10 -36.15 26.16 -15.65
N GLU A 11 -35.95 25.13 -16.48
CA GLU A 11 -35.34 23.89 -16.00
C GLU A 11 -34.06 24.32 -15.31
N SER A 12 -34.01 24.11 -14.00
CA SER A 12 -32.78 24.15 -13.24
C SER A 12 -31.84 23.17 -13.93
N THR A 13 -30.89 23.69 -14.72
CA THR A 13 -29.79 22.93 -15.26
C THR A 13 -29.11 22.28 -14.07
N ILE A 14 -29.44 21.02 -13.81
CA ILE A 14 -28.69 20.18 -12.88
C ILE A 14 -27.31 20.12 -13.53
N GLN A 15 -26.38 20.94 -13.04
CA GLN A 15 -24.97 20.85 -13.41
C GLN A 15 -24.59 19.38 -13.31
N GLN A 16 -24.04 18.84 -14.39
CA GLN A 16 -23.57 17.47 -14.39
C GLN A 16 -22.64 17.31 -13.17
N PRO A 17 -22.80 16.28 -12.32
CA PRO A 17 -21.98 16.11 -11.12
C PRO A 17 -20.48 16.02 -11.38
N GLN A 18 -20.08 15.86 -12.65
CA GLN A 18 -18.71 15.92 -13.13
C GLN A 18 -18.04 17.29 -12.85
N GLU A 19 -18.79 18.41 -12.88
CA GLU A 19 -18.23 19.75 -12.58
C GLU A 19 -17.95 19.97 -11.08
N LEU A 20 -18.54 19.16 -10.19
CA LEU A 20 -18.32 19.28 -8.74
C LEU A 20 -17.04 18.56 -8.28
N VAL A 21 -16.50 17.65 -9.10
CA VAL A 21 -15.24 16.95 -8.83
C VAL A 21 -14.19 17.59 -9.72
N ASP A 22 -13.74 18.79 -9.34
CA ASP A 22 -12.56 19.41 -9.93
C ASP A 22 -11.38 18.45 -9.70
N THR A 23 -10.93 17.75 -10.73
CA THR A 23 -9.74 16.87 -10.67
C THR A 23 -8.55 17.75 -10.33
N GLN A 24 -8.17 17.75 -9.05
CA GLN A 24 -7.15 18.63 -8.48
C GLN A 24 -5.74 18.28 -9.01
N ASP A 25 -5.43 18.68 -10.24
CA ASP A 25 -4.07 18.61 -10.79
C ASP A 25 -3.26 19.82 -10.28
N TYR A 26 -2.41 19.58 -9.28
CA TYR A 26 -1.57 20.63 -8.67
C TYR A 26 -0.17 20.69 -9.27
N SER A 27 0.11 19.92 -10.32
CA SER A 27 1.47 19.65 -10.79
C SER A 27 2.27 20.89 -11.23
N ASN A 28 1.60 22.02 -11.52
CA ASN A 28 2.22 23.29 -11.90
C ASN A 28 2.05 24.44 -10.89
N GLN A 29 1.49 24.20 -9.69
CA GLN A 29 1.15 25.29 -8.76
C GLN A 29 2.18 25.58 -7.66
N TYR A 30 3.19 24.73 -7.47
CA TYR A 30 4.14 24.85 -6.36
C TYR A 30 5.56 25.19 -6.81
N SER A 31 6.19 26.12 -6.09
CA SER A 31 7.66 26.28 -6.13
C SER A 31 8.34 24.97 -5.73
N PHE A 32 9.46 24.65 -6.38
CA PHE A 32 10.22 23.42 -6.16
C PHE A 32 10.47 23.14 -4.67
N SER A 33 10.89 24.15 -3.90
CA SER A 33 11.16 24.00 -2.47
C SER A 33 9.91 23.60 -1.69
N ARG A 34 8.75 24.18 -2.05
CA ARG A 34 7.48 23.86 -1.40
C ARG A 34 7.01 22.46 -1.77
N LEU A 35 7.18 22.06 -3.03
CA LEU A 35 6.85 20.70 -3.49
C LEU A 35 7.68 19.66 -2.72
N VAL A 36 9.00 19.83 -2.61
CA VAL A 36 9.87 18.91 -1.88
C VAL A 36 9.46 18.78 -0.41
N ILE A 37 9.10 19.88 0.25
CA ILE A 37 8.63 19.85 1.65
C ILE A 37 7.32 19.06 1.77
N ILE A 38 6.35 19.28 0.87
CA ILE A 38 5.08 18.54 0.89
C ILE A 38 5.34 17.05 0.65
N LEU A 39 6.12 16.69 -0.36
CA LEU A 39 6.42 15.30 -0.70
C LEU A 39 7.18 14.60 0.44
N ALA A 40 8.09 15.30 1.13
CA ALA A 40 8.81 14.77 2.29
C ALA A 40 7.86 14.53 3.48
N ALA A 41 6.92 15.43 3.75
CA ALA A 41 5.93 15.25 4.81
C ALA A 41 4.99 14.06 4.52
N LEU A 42 4.54 13.93 3.27
CA LEU A 42 3.74 12.79 2.81
C LEU A 42 4.53 11.48 2.90
N ALA A 43 5.80 11.47 2.46
CA ALA A 43 6.65 10.30 2.56
C ALA A 43 6.92 9.88 4.01
N PHE A 44 7.11 10.84 4.91
CA PHE A 44 7.26 10.56 6.34
C PHE A 44 5.98 10.00 6.96
N THR A 45 4.81 10.51 6.54
CA THR A 45 3.50 9.96 6.95
C THR A 45 3.37 8.50 6.54
N LEU A 46 3.78 8.16 5.32
CA LEU A 46 3.76 6.80 4.80
C LEU A 46 4.77 5.89 5.53
N PHE A 47 5.98 6.39 5.78
CA PHE A 47 7.00 5.71 6.57
C PHE A 47 6.48 5.28 7.94
N VAL A 48 5.78 6.16 8.66
CA VAL A 48 5.17 5.84 9.95
C VAL A 48 4.14 4.72 9.84
N SER A 49 3.28 4.76 8.82
CA SER A 49 2.27 3.72 8.60
C SER A 49 2.90 2.34 8.36
N PHE A 50 4.03 2.27 7.64
CA PHE A 50 4.73 1.01 7.40
C PHE A 50 5.53 0.53 8.61
N ILE A 51 6.09 1.44 9.43
CA ILE A 51 6.66 1.08 10.74
C ILE A 51 5.61 0.35 11.59
N ASP A 52 4.41 0.90 11.71
CA ASP A 52 3.37 0.26 12.51
C ASP A 52 2.99 -1.12 11.94
N GLN A 53 2.82 -1.20 10.62
CA GLN A 53 2.47 -2.44 9.94
C GLN A 53 3.46 -3.57 10.25
N THR A 54 4.77 -3.29 10.24
CA THR A 54 5.81 -4.32 10.35
C THR A 54 6.42 -4.46 11.75
N SER A 55 6.28 -3.48 12.64
CA SER A 55 6.83 -3.53 14.00
C SER A 55 6.34 -4.71 14.82
N VAL A 56 5.12 -5.15 14.58
CA VAL A 56 4.53 -6.27 15.31
C VAL A 56 5.23 -7.59 14.99
N SER A 57 5.78 -7.77 13.79
CA SER A 57 6.33 -9.07 13.33
C SER A 57 7.37 -9.68 14.27
N THR A 58 8.26 -8.86 14.84
CA THR A 58 9.29 -9.30 15.80
C THR A 58 8.81 -9.28 17.26
N ALA A 59 7.65 -8.67 17.52
CA ALA A 59 7.05 -8.59 18.85
C ALA A 59 6.05 -9.71 19.16
N LEU A 60 5.58 -10.45 18.15
CA LEU A 60 4.53 -11.46 18.29
C LEU A 60 4.78 -12.50 19.40
N PRO A 61 5.99 -13.08 19.56
CA PRO A 61 6.23 -14.06 20.63
C PRO A 61 6.06 -13.45 22.03
N ALA A 62 6.54 -12.22 22.22
CA ALA A 62 6.42 -11.50 23.49
C ALA A 62 4.97 -11.11 23.80
N ILE A 63 4.21 -10.67 22.79
CA ILE A 63 2.78 -10.37 22.90
C ILE A 63 2.02 -11.64 23.28
N ALA A 64 2.23 -12.74 22.56
CA ALA A 64 1.58 -14.03 22.81
C ALA A 64 1.78 -14.51 24.24
N LYS A 65 3.02 -14.44 24.73
CA LYS A 65 3.39 -14.80 26.10
C LYS A 65 2.71 -13.94 27.15
N SER A 66 2.58 -12.64 26.91
CA SER A 66 2.05 -11.70 27.90
C SER A 66 0.53 -11.70 28.03
N LEU A 67 -0.18 -12.03 26.94
CA LEU A 67 -1.65 -12.01 26.86
C LEU A 67 -2.24 -13.43 26.83
N ASP A 68 -1.41 -14.46 26.96
CA ASP A 68 -1.78 -15.87 26.80
C ASP A 68 -2.54 -16.12 25.48
N ALA A 69 -2.00 -15.55 24.39
CA ALA A 69 -2.68 -15.44 23.11
C ALA A 69 -2.13 -16.39 22.03
N TYR A 70 -1.42 -17.45 22.41
CA TYR A 70 -0.64 -18.27 21.48
C TYR A 70 -1.46 -18.85 20.32
N GLU A 71 -2.68 -19.32 20.59
CA GLU A 71 -3.57 -19.91 19.58
C GLU A 71 -4.17 -18.88 18.61
N SER A 72 -4.35 -17.64 19.07
CA SER A 72 -5.01 -16.58 18.31
C SER A 72 -4.05 -15.46 17.88
N ILE A 73 -2.74 -15.58 18.13
CA ILE A 73 -1.78 -14.49 17.92
C ILE A 73 -1.69 -14.01 16.46
N SER A 74 -1.99 -14.87 15.50
CA SER A 74 -2.10 -14.52 14.08
C SER A 74 -3.04 -13.34 13.86
N TRP A 75 -4.10 -13.21 14.67
CA TRP A 75 -5.08 -12.14 14.58
C TRP A 75 -4.52 -10.74 14.82
N VAL A 76 -3.38 -10.56 15.49
CA VAL A 76 -2.75 -9.24 15.65
C VAL A 76 -2.36 -8.64 14.30
N GLY A 77 -1.85 -9.48 13.39
CA GLY A 77 -1.53 -9.08 12.02
C GLY A 77 -2.76 -9.10 11.12
N THR A 78 -3.60 -10.13 11.23
CA THR A 78 -4.79 -10.30 10.40
C THR A 78 -5.78 -9.15 10.54
N SER A 79 -6.12 -8.73 11.77
CA SER A 79 -7.12 -7.69 11.98
C SER A 79 -6.67 -6.35 11.40
N PHE A 80 -5.39 -6.01 11.58
CA PHE A 80 -4.77 -4.85 10.95
C PHE A 80 -4.82 -4.96 9.43
N LEU A 81 -4.40 -6.10 8.86
CA LEU A 81 -4.32 -6.29 7.42
C LEU A 81 -5.69 -6.25 6.74
N VAL A 82 -6.70 -6.88 7.33
CA VAL A 82 -8.09 -6.87 6.85
C VAL A 82 -8.64 -5.45 6.86
N ALA A 83 -8.46 -4.71 7.97
CA ALA A 83 -8.91 -3.34 8.07
C ALA A 83 -8.18 -2.41 7.08
N ASN A 84 -6.85 -2.52 7.01
CA ASN A 84 -5.99 -1.80 6.08
C ASN A 84 -6.40 -2.04 4.62
N THR A 85 -6.62 -3.29 4.23
CA THR A 85 -7.03 -3.65 2.87
C THR A 85 -8.41 -3.08 2.53
N SER A 86 -9.37 -3.23 3.44
CA SER A 86 -10.74 -2.78 3.22
C SER A 86 -10.82 -1.26 3.04
N PHE A 87 -10.09 -0.52 3.86
CA PHE A 87 -10.18 0.94 3.90
C PHE A 87 -9.35 1.65 2.82
N GLN A 88 -8.41 0.96 2.18
CA GLN A 88 -7.65 1.50 1.03
C GLN A 88 -8.57 1.90 -0.13
N LEU A 89 -9.51 1.02 -0.48
CA LEU A 89 -10.40 1.20 -1.61
C LEU A 89 -11.46 2.28 -1.34
N ILE A 90 -11.97 2.31 -0.11
CA ILE A 90 -13.00 3.26 0.35
C ILE A 90 -12.45 4.70 0.38
N ASN A 91 -11.22 4.90 0.89
CA ASN A 91 -10.66 6.23 1.09
C ASN A 91 -10.38 7.01 -0.20
N GLY A 92 -10.12 6.31 -1.32
CA GLY A 92 -9.89 6.98 -2.60
C GLY A 92 -11.08 7.88 -2.97
N ARG A 93 -12.29 7.34 -2.89
CA ARG A 93 -13.53 8.08 -3.17
C ARG A 93 -13.92 9.03 -2.05
N LEU A 94 -13.81 8.63 -0.79
CA LEU A 94 -14.13 9.53 0.32
C LEU A 94 -13.30 10.81 0.28
N SER A 95 -12.05 10.73 -0.15
CA SER A 95 -11.19 11.90 -0.27
C SER A 95 -11.41 12.77 -1.50
N ASP A 96 -12.05 12.24 -2.56
CA ASP A 96 -12.60 13.07 -3.65
C ASP A 96 -13.71 13.98 -3.10
N ILE A 97 -14.52 13.48 -2.14
CA ILE A 97 -15.71 14.15 -1.61
C ILE A 97 -15.38 15.10 -0.45
N PHE A 98 -14.66 14.60 0.56
CA PHE A 98 -14.33 15.31 1.80
C PHE A 98 -12.98 16.05 1.75
N GLY A 99 -12.22 15.85 0.66
CA GLY A 99 -10.93 16.47 0.42
C GLY A 99 -9.75 15.66 0.97
N ARG A 100 -8.69 15.58 0.17
CA ARG A 100 -7.47 14.80 0.44
C ARG A 100 -6.88 15.06 1.83
N LYS A 101 -6.66 16.34 2.18
CA LYS A 101 -6.04 16.75 3.44
C LYS A 101 -6.82 16.27 4.67
N ASN A 102 -8.13 16.50 4.71
CA ASN A 102 -8.94 16.19 5.89
C ASN A 102 -9.01 14.68 6.10
N CYS A 103 -9.22 13.91 5.04
CA CYS A 103 -9.21 12.45 5.10
C CYS A 103 -7.86 11.92 5.60
N LEU A 104 -6.74 12.46 5.11
CA LEU A 104 -5.42 12.02 5.55
C LEU A 104 -5.21 12.28 7.05
N MET A 105 -5.58 13.46 7.55
CA MET A 105 -5.48 13.79 8.98
C MET A 105 -6.35 12.88 9.85
N THR A 106 -7.57 12.55 9.40
CA THR A 106 -8.43 11.58 10.10
C THR A 106 -7.80 10.19 10.14
N CYS A 107 -7.19 9.74 9.05
CA CYS A 107 -6.51 8.45 8.99
C CYS A 107 -5.29 8.40 9.92
N MET A 108 -4.52 9.48 10.00
CA MET A 108 -3.40 9.60 10.96
C MET A 108 -3.88 9.59 12.42
N ALA A 109 -5.01 10.25 12.71
CA ALA A 109 -5.61 10.21 14.04
C ALA A 109 -6.09 8.79 14.40
N LEU A 110 -6.71 8.07 13.46
CA LEU A 110 -7.15 6.69 13.66
C LEU A 110 -5.97 5.73 13.90
N LEU A 111 -4.87 5.90 13.16
CA LEU A 111 -3.63 5.13 13.39
C LEU A 111 -3.12 5.39 14.82
N ALA A 112 -2.88 6.66 15.18
CA ALA A 112 -2.36 7.04 16.49
C ALA A 112 -3.26 6.59 17.65
N ILE A 113 -4.59 6.72 17.53
CA ILE A 113 -5.53 6.27 18.56
C ILE A 113 -5.54 4.74 18.64
N GLY A 114 -5.56 4.05 17.50
CA GLY A 114 -5.50 2.59 17.43
C GLY A 114 -4.28 2.03 18.14
N ASP A 115 -3.09 2.59 17.87
CA ASP A 115 -1.84 2.13 18.50
C ASP A 115 -1.74 2.52 19.97
N LEU A 116 -2.23 3.71 20.34
CA LEU A 116 -2.34 4.08 21.74
C LEU A 116 -3.16 3.05 22.54
N LEU A 117 -4.31 2.66 21.98
CA LEU A 117 -5.18 1.65 22.58
C LEU A 117 -4.55 0.25 22.59
N CYS A 118 -3.81 -0.13 21.53
CA CYS A 118 -3.06 -1.40 21.49
C CYS A 118 -2.07 -1.52 22.66
N GLY A 119 -1.35 -0.45 22.99
CA GLY A 119 -0.42 -0.45 24.13
C GLY A 119 -1.13 -0.61 25.48
N PHE A 120 -2.41 -0.25 25.60
CA PHE A 120 -3.22 -0.47 26.82
C PHE A 120 -4.04 -1.76 26.81
N ALA A 121 -3.91 -2.61 25.78
CA ALA A 121 -4.67 -3.84 25.68
C ALA A 121 -4.35 -4.79 26.85
N LYS A 122 -5.42 -5.34 27.45
CA LYS A 122 -5.36 -6.32 28.55
C LYS A 122 -5.76 -7.72 28.11
N THR A 123 -6.49 -7.84 27.01
CA THR A 123 -6.92 -9.12 26.46
C THR A 123 -6.57 -9.22 24.98
N PRO A 124 -6.42 -10.44 24.43
CA PRO A 124 -6.16 -10.64 23.01
C PRO A 124 -7.24 -10.01 22.12
N ALA A 125 -8.52 -10.18 22.48
CA ALA A 125 -9.64 -9.62 21.74
C ALA A 125 -9.60 -8.08 21.68
N GLN A 126 -9.27 -7.41 22.80
CA GLN A 126 -9.08 -5.95 22.80
C GLN A 126 -7.97 -5.54 21.84
N LEU A 127 -6.82 -6.22 21.90
CA LEU A 127 -5.70 -5.95 21.01
C LEU A 127 -6.12 -6.08 19.53
N TYR A 128 -6.86 -7.14 19.16
CA TYR A 128 -7.28 -7.35 17.77
C TYR A 128 -8.22 -6.25 17.27
N VAL A 129 -9.16 -5.80 18.11
CA VAL A 129 -10.06 -4.68 17.78
C VAL A 129 -9.26 -3.39 17.58
N PHE A 130 -8.34 -3.08 18.49
CA PHE A 130 -7.52 -1.87 18.39
C PHE A 130 -6.58 -1.90 17.18
N ARG A 131 -6.02 -3.07 16.85
CA ARG A 131 -5.26 -3.28 15.61
C ARG A 131 -6.11 -3.11 14.36
N GLY A 132 -7.39 -3.48 14.42
CA GLY A 132 -8.35 -3.16 13.36
C GLY A 132 -8.49 -1.65 13.17
N ILE A 133 -8.63 -0.87 14.24
CA ILE A 133 -8.71 0.61 14.19
C ILE A 133 -7.43 1.20 13.59
N ALA A 134 -6.26 0.74 14.05
CA ALA A 134 -4.97 1.16 13.49
C ALA A 134 -4.87 0.83 11.99
N GLY A 135 -5.33 -0.37 11.60
CA GLY A 135 -5.39 -0.81 10.21
C GLY A 135 -6.28 0.07 9.34
N VAL A 136 -7.44 0.51 9.82
CA VAL A 136 -8.30 1.49 9.12
C VAL A 136 -7.52 2.77 8.82
N GLY A 137 -6.78 3.30 9.81
CA GLY A 137 -5.92 4.47 9.65
C GLY A 137 -4.80 4.25 8.64
N ALA A 138 -4.04 3.16 8.78
CA ALA A 138 -2.97 2.79 7.88
C ALA A 138 -3.44 2.62 6.43
N GLY A 139 -4.59 1.98 6.21
CA GLY A 139 -5.16 1.78 4.87
C GLY A 139 -5.48 3.09 4.17
N GLY A 140 -6.01 4.04 4.91
CA GLY A 140 -6.25 5.38 4.41
C GLY A 140 -4.97 6.15 4.12
N ILE A 141 -3.99 6.13 5.02
CA ILE A 141 -2.67 6.75 4.79
C ILE A 141 -2.03 6.19 3.52
N ASN A 142 -1.95 4.87 3.41
CA ASN A 142 -1.32 4.17 2.30
C ASN A 142 -1.92 4.54 0.93
N SER A 143 -3.25 4.67 0.85
CA SER A 143 -3.93 5.10 -0.37
C SER A 143 -3.78 6.60 -0.63
N LEU A 144 -4.11 7.43 0.36
CA LEU A 144 -4.21 8.88 0.20
C LEU A 144 -2.87 9.55 -0.07
N VAL A 145 -1.80 9.09 0.58
CA VAL A 145 -0.46 9.60 0.31
C VAL A 145 -0.09 9.37 -1.15
N MET A 146 -0.33 8.16 -1.67
CA MET A 146 -0.02 7.87 -3.07
C MET A 146 -0.88 8.70 -4.03
N ILE A 147 -2.16 8.89 -3.74
CA ILE A 147 -3.04 9.73 -4.57
C ILE A 147 -2.55 11.18 -4.57
N MET A 148 -2.32 11.77 -3.39
CA MET A 148 -1.81 13.14 -3.27
C MET A 148 -0.46 13.30 -3.98
N PHE A 149 0.39 12.27 -3.93
CA PHE A 149 1.66 12.26 -4.64
C PHE A 149 1.47 12.33 -6.15
N THR A 150 0.54 11.54 -6.71
CA THR A 150 0.25 11.53 -8.14
C THR A 150 -0.42 12.83 -8.61
N ASP A 151 -1.21 13.46 -7.76
CA ASP A 151 -1.90 14.74 -8.02
C ASP A 151 -0.91 15.93 -8.07
N MET A 152 0.21 15.83 -7.35
CA MET A 152 1.23 16.89 -7.24
C MET A 152 2.41 16.75 -8.21
N THR A 153 2.57 15.59 -8.84
CA THR A 153 3.75 15.30 -9.68
C THR A 153 3.38 15.13 -11.15
N THR A 154 4.12 15.80 -12.03
CA THR A 154 4.00 15.62 -13.49
C THR A 154 4.46 14.23 -13.90
N LEU A 155 3.96 13.73 -15.04
CA LEU A 155 4.29 12.38 -15.52
C LEU A 155 5.79 12.12 -15.68
N GLU A 156 6.55 13.14 -16.09
CA GLU A 156 8.00 13.05 -16.31
C GLU A 156 8.78 12.90 -14.99
N GLN A 157 8.34 13.59 -13.94
CA GLN A 157 9.00 13.60 -12.64
C GLN A 157 8.53 12.46 -11.72
N ARG A 158 7.39 11.83 -12.03
CA ARG A 158 6.82 10.72 -11.25
C ARG A 158 7.80 9.60 -11.01
N GLY A 159 8.59 9.21 -12.00
CA GLY A 159 9.60 8.16 -11.84
C GLY A 159 10.56 8.42 -10.67
N LYS A 160 11.19 9.60 -10.68
CA LYS A 160 12.14 10.04 -9.66
C LYS A 160 11.48 10.16 -8.27
N TYR A 161 10.36 10.87 -8.20
CA TYR A 161 9.72 11.17 -6.93
C TYR A 161 9.09 9.93 -6.30
N GLN A 162 8.40 9.11 -7.08
CA GLN A 162 7.74 7.93 -6.57
C GLN A 162 8.77 6.84 -6.19
N GLY A 163 9.96 6.81 -6.82
CA GLY A 163 11.10 6.05 -6.32
C GLY A 163 11.52 6.45 -4.90
N LEU A 164 11.58 7.75 -4.61
CA LEU A 164 11.86 8.26 -3.25
C LEU A 164 10.73 7.92 -2.25
N LEU A 165 9.48 7.89 -2.71
CA LEU A 165 8.35 7.47 -1.87
C LEU A 165 8.48 6.00 -1.48
N GLU A 166 8.73 5.11 -2.45
CA GLU A 166 8.92 3.67 -2.23
C GLU A 166 10.18 3.36 -1.41
N THR A 167 11.22 4.19 -1.51
CA THR A 167 12.39 4.14 -0.60
C THR A 167 11.96 4.33 0.86
N ASN A 168 11.07 5.29 1.13
CA ASN A 168 10.54 5.48 2.49
C ASN A 168 9.66 4.31 2.93
N ILE A 169 8.88 3.71 2.02
CA ILE A 169 8.12 2.48 2.31
C ILE A 169 9.07 1.34 2.71
N ALA A 170 10.11 1.12 1.92
CA ALA A 170 11.13 0.11 2.20
C ALA A 170 11.75 0.34 3.58
N LEU A 171 12.23 1.56 3.85
CA LEU A 171 12.83 1.91 5.14
C LEU A 171 11.84 1.70 6.30
N GLY A 172 10.58 2.07 6.14
CA GLY A 172 9.54 1.83 7.15
C GLY A 172 9.38 0.33 7.44
N ASN A 173 9.34 -0.49 6.39
CA ASN A 173 9.26 -1.95 6.52
C ASN A 173 10.46 -2.57 7.24
N GLY A 174 11.67 -1.98 7.15
CA GLY A 174 12.85 -2.45 7.87
C GLY A 174 13.01 -1.89 9.28
N VAL A 175 12.63 -0.63 9.50
CA VAL A 175 12.71 0.03 10.81
C VAL A 175 11.66 -0.54 11.76
N GLY A 176 10.49 -0.95 11.26
CA GLY A 176 9.45 -1.59 12.07
C GLY A 176 9.98 -2.79 12.87
N PRO A 177 10.47 -3.88 12.24
CA PRO A 177 10.98 -5.06 12.93
C PRO A 177 12.09 -4.75 13.94
N LEU A 178 12.93 -3.73 13.69
CA LEU A 178 13.95 -3.28 14.64
C LEU A 178 13.34 -2.67 15.90
N ILE A 179 12.39 -1.76 15.73
CA ILE A 179 11.63 -1.15 16.83
C ILE A 179 10.89 -2.23 17.61
N GLY A 180 10.20 -3.13 16.90
CA GLY A 180 9.51 -4.27 17.48
C GLY A 180 10.44 -5.16 18.30
N GLY A 181 11.60 -5.51 17.75
CA GLY A 181 12.58 -6.38 18.41
C GLY A 181 13.24 -5.70 19.60
N ALA A 182 13.57 -4.41 19.49
CA ALA A 182 14.14 -3.62 20.58
C ALA A 182 13.18 -3.52 21.77
N PHE A 183 11.89 -3.30 21.52
CA PHE A 183 10.88 -3.21 22.56
C PHE A 183 10.33 -4.57 23.01
N SER A 184 10.70 -5.68 22.38
CA SER A 184 10.21 -7.02 22.72
C SER A 184 11.20 -7.87 23.51
N GLN A 185 12.27 -7.27 24.02
CA GLN A 185 13.25 -7.95 24.87
C GLN A 185 12.66 -8.47 26.19
N SER A 186 11.54 -7.91 26.67
CA SER A 186 10.83 -8.39 27.85
C SER A 186 9.31 -8.43 27.61
N SER A 187 8.63 -9.31 28.35
CA SER A 187 7.17 -9.49 28.30
C SER A 187 6.39 -8.24 28.74
N ALA A 188 7.02 -7.32 29.46
CA ALA A 188 6.41 -6.05 29.87
C ALA A 188 6.63 -4.90 28.85
N THR A 189 7.60 -5.03 27.94
CA THR A 189 8.06 -3.90 27.11
C THR A 189 7.40 -3.84 25.73
N TRP A 190 6.75 -4.92 25.26
CA TRP A 190 6.15 -4.95 23.90
C TRP A 190 5.14 -3.83 23.64
N ARG A 191 4.49 -3.31 24.70
CA ARG A 191 3.53 -2.18 24.62
C ARG A 191 4.16 -0.93 24.01
N TRP A 192 5.46 -0.72 24.24
CA TRP A 192 6.22 0.38 23.66
C TRP A 192 6.35 0.29 22.14
N ALA A 193 6.25 -0.90 21.54
CA ALA A 193 6.20 -1.03 20.08
C ALA A 193 5.00 -0.25 19.49
N PHE A 194 3.88 -0.20 20.21
CA PHE A 194 2.70 0.58 19.81
C PHE A 194 2.76 2.03 20.28
N TRP A 195 3.12 2.28 21.54
CA TRP A 195 3.19 3.66 22.06
C TRP A 195 4.23 4.51 21.35
N PHE A 196 5.30 3.92 20.83
CA PHE A 196 6.31 4.64 20.04
C PHE A 196 5.75 5.19 18.72
N VAL A 197 4.79 4.51 18.09
CA VAL A 197 4.19 4.95 16.82
C VAL A 197 3.40 6.25 17.00
N VAL A 198 2.78 6.45 18.16
CA VAL A 198 1.94 7.63 18.46
C VAL A 198 2.69 8.96 18.34
N PRO A 199 3.80 9.23 19.06
CA PRO A 199 4.53 10.48 18.92
C PRO A 199 5.12 10.66 17.52
N VAL A 200 5.56 9.58 16.86
CA VAL A 200 6.09 9.67 15.49
C VAL A 200 4.99 10.02 14.49
N THR A 201 3.78 9.49 14.68
CA THR A 201 2.60 9.88 13.89
C THR A 201 2.26 11.35 14.09
N VAL A 202 2.30 11.86 15.32
CA VAL A 202 2.09 13.30 15.60
C VAL A 202 3.17 14.15 14.94
N MET A 203 4.44 13.74 15.01
CA MET A 203 5.55 14.43 14.34
C MET A 203 5.39 14.45 12.81
N ALA A 204 4.78 13.42 12.21
CA ALA A 204 4.45 13.42 10.78
C ALA A 204 3.18 14.23 10.46
N ALA A 205 2.19 14.23 11.37
CA ALA A 205 0.91 14.90 11.18
C ALA A 205 1.05 16.41 11.11
N VAL A 206 1.92 17.00 11.94
CA VAL A 206 2.15 18.46 11.99
C VAL A 206 2.64 19.02 10.65
N PRO A 207 3.77 18.57 10.07
CA PRO A 207 4.24 19.08 8.78
C PRO A 207 3.25 18.76 7.66
N THR A 208 2.62 17.57 7.65
CA THR A 208 1.59 17.22 6.67
C THR A 208 0.41 18.18 6.75
N TYR A 209 -0.06 18.52 7.94
CA TYR A 209 -1.14 19.49 8.14
C TYR A 209 -0.77 20.90 7.68
N LEU A 210 0.45 21.35 7.98
CA LEU A 210 0.89 22.71 7.63
C LEU A 210 1.14 22.88 6.13
N THR A 211 1.60 21.82 5.46
CA THR A 211 2.08 21.89 4.07
C THR A 211 1.02 21.45 3.06
N SER A 212 0.12 20.53 3.45
CA SER A 212 -0.90 19.99 2.54
C SER A 212 -1.84 21.08 2.02
N PRO A 213 -2.14 21.08 0.71
CA PRO A 213 -3.04 22.05 0.11
C PRO A 213 -4.42 22.00 0.76
N LYS A 214 -5.04 23.17 0.94
CA LYS A 214 -6.44 23.22 1.37
C LYS A 214 -7.31 22.83 0.18
N SER A 215 -8.12 21.79 0.35
CA SER A 215 -9.10 21.42 -0.68
C SER A 215 -10.15 22.51 -0.80
N LYS A 216 -10.44 22.96 -2.03
CA LYS A 216 -11.60 23.82 -2.31
C LYS A 216 -12.83 22.90 -2.36
N LEU A 217 -13.45 22.72 -1.20
CA LEU A 217 -14.62 21.88 -1.04
C LEU A 217 -15.86 22.63 -1.55
N VAL A 218 -16.30 22.36 -2.78
CA VAL A 218 -17.52 22.91 -3.37
C VAL A 218 -18.71 21.98 -3.06
N GLY A 219 -19.93 22.52 -2.90
CA GLY A 219 -21.17 21.76 -2.71
C GLY A 219 -21.61 21.56 -1.24
N ASN A 220 -22.92 21.40 -1.04
CA ASN A 220 -23.55 21.21 0.27
C ASN A 220 -23.24 19.81 0.84
N MET A 221 -23.17 19.67 2.17
CA MET A 221 -22.89 18.36 2.82
C MET A 221 -23.87 17.26 2.40
N SER A 222 -25.14 17.62 2.14
CA SER A 222 -26.14 16.67 1.65
C SER A 222 -25.87 16.16 0.23
N GLU A 223 -25.27 16.96 -0.64
CA GLU A 223 -24.92 16.54 -2.00
C GLU A 223 -23.72 15.60 -1.96
N LYS A 224 -22.73 15.92 -1.13
CA LYS A 224 -21.55 15.09 -0.86
C LYS A 224 -21.91 13.70 -0.35
N LEU A 225 -22.83 13.61 0.61
CA LEU A 225 -23.28 12.31 1.12
C LEU A 225 -24.00 11.48 0.06
N ARG A 226 -24.71 12.11 -0.89
CA ARG A 226 -25.38 11.40 -2.01
C ARG A 226 -24.42 10.88 -3.07
N MET A 227 -23.19 11.39 -3.13
CA MET A 227 -22.16 10.91 -4.07
C MET A 227 -21.42 9.66 -3.57
N ILE A 228 -21.62 9.29 -2.30
CA ILE A 228 -20.98 8.12 -1.71
C ILE A 228 -21.66 6.84 -2.22
N ASP A 229 -20.87 5.92 -2.77
CA ASP A 229 -21.34 4.58 -3.13
C ASP A 229 -21.37 3.66 -1.90
N TYR A 230 -22.43 3.79 -1.09
CA TYR A 230 -22.64 2.95 0.09
C TYR A 230 -22.74 1.46 -0.26
N GLY A 231 -23.31 1.12 -1.42
CA GLY A 231 -23.45 -0.26 -1.87
C GLY A 231 -22.08 -0.88 -2.17
N GLY A 232 -21.27 -0.22 -2.99
CA GLY A 232 -19.91 -0.64 -3.33
C GLY A 232 -19.01 -0.71 -2.10
N MET A 233 -19.11 0.25 -1.16
CA MET A 233 -18.36 0.21 0.10
C MET A 233 -18.74 -0.98 0.99
N VAL A 234 -20.03 -1.24 1.20
CA VAL A 234 -20.48 -2.36 2.05
C VAL A 234 -20.14 -3.71 1.42
N LEU A 235 -20.34 -3.85 0.10
CA LEU A 235 -20.00 -5.07 -0.61
C LEU A 235 -18.49 -5.33 -0.62
N SER A 236 -17.67 -4.32 -0.93
CA SER A 236 -16.21 -4.47 -0.91
C SER A 236 -15.68 -4.83 0.47
N LEU A 237 -16.16 -4.15 1.52
CA LEU A 237 -15.82 -4.46 2.92
C LEU A 237 -16.21 -5.90 3.28
N SER A 238 -17.42 -6.31 2.90
CA SER A 238 -17.90 -7.67 3.14
C SER A 238 -17.06 -8.72 2.41
N CYS A 239 -16.69 -8.47 1.14
CA CYS A 239 -15.80 -9.37 0.38
C CYS A 239 -14.47 -9.57 1.11
N VAL A 240 -13.84 -8.49 1.55
CA VAL A 240 -12.53 -8.56 2.23
C VAL A 240 -12.64 -9.31 3.54
N ILE A 241 -13.67 -9.05 4.34
CA ILE A 241 -13.89 -9.73 5.63
C ILE A 241 -14.13 -11.22 5.42
N PHE A 242 -15.09 -11.60 4.57
CA PHE A 242 -15.47 -12.99 4.36
C PHE A 242 -14.42 -13.82 3.61
N LEU A 243 -13.48 -13.19 2.89
CA LEU A 243 -12.37 -13.88 2.25
C LEU A 243 -11.10 -13.89 3.11
N LEU A 244 -10.66 -12.73 3.61
CA LEU A 244 -9.35 -12.65 4.28
C LEU A 244 -9.34 -13.26 5.68
N ILE A 245 -10.45 -13.21 6.42
CA ILE A 245 -10.54 -13.86 7.74
C ILE A 245 -10.32 -15.39 7.63
N PRO A 246 -11.13 -16.15 6.86
CA PRO A 246 -10.94 -17.60 6.79
C PRO A 246 -9.61 -17.99 6.13
N ILE A 247 -9.11 -17.21 5.17
CA ILE A 247 -7.79 -17.42 4.58
C ILE A 247 -6.72 -17.28 5.67
N SER A 248 -6.72 -16.19 6.42
CA SER A 248 -5.67 -15.92 7.42
C SER A 248 -5.76 -16.78 8.68
N SER A 249 -6.94 -17.29 9.04
CA SER A 249 -7.14 -18.13 10.23
C SER A 249 -7.23 -19.63 9.92
N GLY A 250 -7.27 -20.01 8.64
CA GLY A 250 -7.35 -21.38 8.18
C GLY A 250 -6.08 -22.17 8.47
N GLY A 251 -6.24 -23.34 9.10
CA GLY A 251 -5.14 -24.22 9.49
C GLY A 251 -4.34 -23.74 10.71
N THR A 252 -4.73 -22.61 11.33
CA THR A 252 -4.13 -22.10 12.57
C THR A 252 -5.16 -22.12 13.69
N THR A 253 -6.15 -21.22 13.63
CA THR A 253 -7.22 -21.11 14.64
C THR A 253 -8.36 -22.08 14.38
N TRP A 254 -8.71 -22.29 13.10
CA TRP A 254 -9.74 -23.23 12.70
C TRP A 254 -9.23 -24.16 11.61
N SER A 255 -9.64 -25.43 11.65
CA SER A 255 -9.35 -26.39 10.59
C SER A 255 -9.95 -25.93 9.26
N TRP A 256 -9.24 -26.14 8.15
CA TRP A 256 -9.73 -25.87 6.80
C TRP A 256 -11.04 -26.58 6.47
N SER A 257 -11.29 -27.74 7.09
CA SER A 257 -12.54 -28.51 6.94
C SER A 257 -13.69 -27.99 7.82
N SER A 258 -13.46 -26.95 8.63
CA SER A 258 -14.48 -26.36 9.48
C SER A 258 -15.63 -25.81 8.64
N PRO A 259 -16.90 -26.13 8.97
CA PRO A 259 -18.07 -25.56 8.30
C PRO A 259 -18.06 -24.03 8.29
N LEU A 260 -17.49 -23.40 9.32
CA LEU A 260 -17.37 -21.94 9.42
C LEU A 260 -16.45 -21.37 8.34
N ILE A 261 -15.26 -21.95 8.15
CA ILE A 261 -14.30 -21.50 7.13
C ILE A 261 -14.90 -21.68 5.73
N ILE A 262 -15.47 -22.85 5.45
CA ILE A 262 -16.07 -23.15 4.15
C ILE A 262 -17.24 -22.18 3.90
N SER A 263 -18.10 -21.94 4.89
CA SER A 263 -19.22 -21.00 4.75
C SER A 263 -18.73 -19.58 4.46
N PHE A 264 -17.69 -19.10 5.17
CA PHE A 264 -17.13 -17.77 4.91
C PHE A 264 -16.53 -17.67 3.51
N LEU A 265 -15.78 -18.66 3.06
CA LEU A 265 -15.20 -18.68 1.71
C LEU A 265 -16.28 -18.70 0.62
N VAL A 266 -17.33 -19.51 0.79
CA VAL A 266 -18.44 -19.58 -0.16
C VAL A 266 -19.21 -18.26 -0.19
N ILE A 267 -19.57 -17.72 0.97
CA ILE A 267 -20.23 -16.41 1.08
C ILE A 267 -19.35 -15.32 0.47
N GLY A 268 -18.06 -15.31 0.76
CA GLY A 268 -17.08 -14.38 0.21
C GLY A 268 -16.99 -14.46 -1.31
N ALA A 269 -16.96 -15.68 -1.88
CA ALA A 269 -16.98 -15.89 -3.33
C ALA A 269 -18.28 -15.36 -3.97
N CYS A 270 -19.44 -15.63 -3.34
CA CYS A 270 -20.73 -15.08 -3.79
C CYS A 270 -20.76 -13.56 -3.71
N LEU A 271 -20.20 -12.97 -2.65
CA LEU A 271 -20.12 -11.52 -2.47
C LEU A 271 -19.19 -10.88 -3.51
N VAL A 272 -18.10 -11.53 -3.92
CA VAL A 272 -17.25 -11.03 -5.02
C VAL A 272 -18.04 -10.98 -6.32
N VAL A 273 -18.80 -12.02 -6.65
CA VAL A 273 -19.65 -12.02 -7.86
C VAL A 273 -20.69 -10.91 -7.76
N LEU A 274 -21.33 -10.75 -6.60
CA LEU A 274 -22.31 -9.70 -6.37
C LEU A 274 -21.69 -8.30 -6.47
N PHE A 275 -20.50 -8.10 -5.91
CA PHE A 275 -19.74 -6.86 -5.98
C PHE A 275 -19.40 -6.50 -7.42
N VAL A 276 -18.87 -7.45 -8.20
CA VAL A 276 -18.54 -7.23 -9.62
C VAL A 276 -19.79 -6.88 -10.43
N VAL A 277 -20.92 -7.58 -10.22
CA VAL A 277 -22.19 -7.28 -10.91
C VAL A 277 -22.75 -5.92 -10.48
N PHE A 278 -22.64 -5.58 -9.18
CA PHE A 278 -23.08 -4.30 -8.65
C PHE A 278 -22.29 -3.13 -9.25
N GLU A 279 -20.97 -3.22 -9.23
CA GLU A 279 -20.05 -2.24 -9.81
C GLU A 279 -20.23 -2.11 -11.33
N TRP A 280 -20.52 -3.21 -12.02
CA TRP A 280 -20.73 -3.19 -13.47
C TRP A 280 -22.04 -2.54 -13.89
N LYS A 281 -23.14 -2.81 -13.17
CA LYS A 281 -24.50 -2.52 -13.65
C LYS A 281 -25.22 -1.41 -12.87
N TYR A 282 -24.91 -1.22 -11.58
CA TYR A 282 -25.69 -0.37 -10.68
C TYR A 282 -24.91 0.82 -10.13
N ALA A 283 -23.59 0.71 -9.98
CA ALA A 283 -22.78 1.79 -9.44
C ALA A 283 -22.69 2.97 -10.42
N LYS A 284 -23.31 4.09 -10.06
CA LYS A 284 -23.20 5.35 -10.81
C LYS A 284 -21.78 5.93 -10.73
N TYR A 285 -21.09 5.71 -9.61
CA TYR A 285 -19.72 6.11 -9.36
C TYR A 285 -18.93 4.92 -8.82
N PRO A 286 -18.51 3.98 -9.70
CA PRO A 286 -17.91 2.73 -9.27
C PRO A 286 -16.64 2.97 -8.45
N VAL A 287 -16.53 2.23 -7.35
CA VAL A 287 -15.33 2.14 -6.54
C VAL A 287 -14.24 1.39 -7.32
N MET A 288 -14.64 0.42 -8.15
CA MET A 288 -13.75 -0.40 -8.98
C MET A 288 -14.25 -0.44 -10.44
N PRO A 289 -13.90 0.56 -11.27
CA PRO A 289 -14.31 0.61 -12.66
C PRO A 289 -13.68 -0.56 -13.43
N LEU A 290 -14.48 -1.55 -13.81
CA LEU A 290 -14.01 -2.77 -14.50
C LEU A 290 -13.31 -2.49 -15.84
N ARG A 291 -13.59 -1.34 -16.48
CA ARG A 291 -12.91 -0.86 -17.69
C ARG A 291 -11.39 -0.75 -17.55
N VAL A 292 -10.86 -0.66 -16.32
CA VAL A 292 -9.41 -0.67 -16.10
C VAL A 292 -8.78 -2.00 -16.56
N PHE A 293 -9.55 -3.10 -16.55
CA PHE A 293 -9.11 -4.44 -16.99
C PHE A 293 -9.19 -4.67 -18.50
N ASP A 294 -9.65 -3.70 -19.29
CA ASP A 294 -9.84 -3.87 -20.74
C ASP A 294 -8.50 -4.17 -21.44
N ARG A 295 -7.43 -3.49 -21.00
CA ARG A 295 -6.11 -3.65 -21.59
C ARG A 295 -5.41 -4.91 -21.07
N ARG A 296 -4.82 -5.68 -21.99
CA ARG A 296 -4.01 -6.87 -21.66
C ARG A 296 -2.89 -6.56 -20.67
N SER A 297 -2.14 -5.46 -20.88
CA SER A 297 -1.06 -5.04 -19.99
C SER A 297 -1.56 -4.76 -18.57
N ALA A 298 -2.72 -4.11 -18.41
CA ALA A 298 -3.29 -3.83 -17.09
C ALA A 298 -3.60 -5.12 -16.31
N LYS A 299 -4.22 -6.11 -16.97
CA LYS A 299 -4.49 -7.44 -16.38
C LYS A 299 -3.21 -8.13 -15.88
N ILE A 300 -2.16 -8.12 -16.71
CA ILE A 300 -0.86 -8.72 -16.35
C ILE A 300 -0.24 -7.99 -15.17
N LEU A 301 -0.24 -6.65 -15.18
CA LEU A 301 0.34 -5.84 -14.10
C LEU A 301 -0.44 -5.98 -12.77
N PHE A 302 -1.76 -6.14 -12.81
CA PHE A 302 -2.52 -6.45 -11.60
C PHE A 302 -2.22 -7.86 -11.08
N MET A 303 -2.08 -8.85 -11.96
CA MET A 303 -1.63 -10.18 -11.57
C MET A 303 -0.22 -10.14 -10.96
N HIS A 304 0.70 -9.35 -11.54
CA HIS A 304 2.02 -9.12 -10.96
C HIS A 304 1.91 -8.60 -9.53
N ASN A 305 1.05 -7.62 -9.27
CA ASN A 305 0.84 -7.08 -7.93
C ASN A 305 0.29 -8.09 -6.93
N LEU A 306 -0.57 -9.01 -7.36
CA LEU A 306 -1.07 -10.09 -6.51
C LEU A 306 0.07 -11.04 -6.11
N LEU A 307 0.83 -11.52 -7.09
CA LEU A 307 1.90 -12.50 -6.87
C LEU A 307 3.10 -11.90 -6.11
N THR A 308 3.49 -10.67 -6.44
CA THR A 308 4.53 -9.97 -5.68
C THR A 308 4.09 -9.68 -4.26
N GLY A 309 2.79 -9.41 -4.03
CA GLY A 309 2.20 -9.32 -2.70
C GLY A 309 2.34 -10.61 -1.91
N ILE A 310 2.00 -11.76 -2.51
CA ILE A 310 2.14 -13.09 -1.90
C ILE A 310 3.57 -13.31 -1.40
N VAL A 311 4.56 -13.10 -2.27
CA VAL A 311 5.96 -13.40 -1.96
C VAL A 311 6.54 -12.39 -0.97
N TYR A 312 6.44 -11.09 -1.27
CA TYR A 312 7.07 -10.04 -0.47
C TYR A 312 6.61 -10.04 1.00
N TYR A 313 5.30 -10.15 1.25
CA TYR A 313 4.79 -10.18 2.62
C TYR A 313 5.14 -11.49 3.34
N SER A 314 5.23 -12.61 2.61
CA SER A 314 5.70 -13.87 3.18
C SER A 314 7.16 -13.76 3.61
N ASP A 315 8.04 -13.22 2.77
CA ASP A 315 9.45 -13.03 3.11
C ASP A 315 9.62 -12.08 4.30
N LEU A 316 8.91 -10.93 4.31
CA LEU A 316 8.96 -9.99 5.43
C LEU A 316 8.57 -10.59 6.79
N TYR A 317 7.74 -11.63 6.80
CA TYR A 317 7.25 -12.25 8.03
C TYR A 317 8.05 -13.50 8.41
N TYR A 318 8.41 -14.34 7.44
CA TYR A 318 9.04 -15.63 7.67
C TYR A 318 10.57 -15.59 7.67
N LEU A 319 11.23 -14.61 7.01
CA LEU A 319 12.68 -14.43 7.15
C LEU A 319 13.10 -14.08 8.60
N PRO A 320 12.43 -13.13 9.31
CA PRO A 320 12.75 -12.88 10.71
C PRO A 320 12.51 -14.11 11.59
N LEU A 321 11.48 -14.91 11.29
CA LEU A 321 11.21 -16.15 12.03
C LEU A 321 12.27 -17.22 11.74
N TYR A 322 12.80 -17.30 10.52
CA TYR A 322 13.96 -18.15 10.20
C TYR A 322 15.16 -17.78 11.07
N PHE A 323 15.50 -16.50 11.18
CA PHE A 323 16.62 -16.04 12.02
C PHE A 323 16.39 -16.33 13.51
N GLN A 324 15.17 -16.13 14.02
CA GLN A 324 14.85 -16.35 15.42
C GLN A 324 14.76 -17.84 15.79
N VAL A 325 13.98 -18.61 15.02
CA VAL A 325 13.64 -19.99 15.35
C VAL A 325 14.76 -20.94 14.93
N VAL A 326 15.23 -20.84 13.69
CA VAL A 326 16.20 -21.80 13.14
C VAL A 326 17.62 -21.45 13.55
N LEU A 327 18.03 -20.19 13.38
CA LEU A 327 19.39 -19.75 13.73
C LEU A 327 19.55 -19.35 15.21
N GLY A 328 18.44 -19.17 15.95
CA GLY A 328 18.48 -18.86 17.38
C GLY A 328 18.90 -17.41 17.70
N HIS A 329 18.82 -16.50 16.72
CA HIS A 329 19.12 -15.09 16.95
C HIS A 329 18.06 -14.39 17.79
N SER A 330 18.47 -13.35 18.51
CA SER A 330 17.52 -12.51 19.25
C SER A 330 16.55 -11.78 18.29
N PRO A 331 15.37 -11.30 18.77
CA PRO A 331 14.46 -10.51 17.96
C PRO A 331 15.11 -9.26 17.35
N LEU A 332 16.02 -8.60 18.09
CA LEU A 332 16.75 -7.43 17.62
C LEU A 332 17.74 -7.79 16.50
N GLU A 333 18.54 -8.84 16.69
CA GLU A 333 19.47 -9.34 15.66
C GLU A 333 18.74 -9.76 14.40
N SER A 334 17.58 -10.42 14.55
CA SER A 334 16.75 -10.85 13.41
C SER A 334 16.18 -9.66 12.64
N GLY A 335 15.81 -8.59 13.33
CA GLY A 335 15.47 -7.31 12.70
C GLY A 335 16.66 -6.64 12.00
N LEU A 336 17.88 -6.80 12.51
CA LEU A 336 19.09 -6.28 11.84
C LEU A 336 19.43 -7.09 10.58
N LEU A 337 19.24 -8.41 10.63
CA LEU A 337 19.54 -9.32 9.53
C LEU A 337 18.60 -9.16 8.33
N ILE A 338 17.41 -8.55 8.49
CA ILE A 338 16.53 -8.24 7.36
C ILE A 338 16.87 -6.92 6.66
N LEU A 339 17.67 -6.06 7.29
CA LEU A 339 18.06 -4.76 6.70
C LEU A 339 18.69 -4.85 5.32
N PRO A 340 19.55 -5.84 4.98
CA PRO A 340 20.12 -5.92 3.64
C PRO A 340 19.05 -6.00 2.53
N LEU A 341 17.96 -6.75 2.73
CA LEU A 341 16.83 -6.79 1.80
C LEU A 341 16.19 -5.41 1.65
N ILE A 342 15.98 -4.73 2.78
CA ILE A 342 15.35 -3.41 2.82
C ILE A 342 16.22 -2.33 2.18
N LEU A 343 17.53 -2.36 2.44
CA LEU A 343 18.50 -1.44 1.86
C LEU A 343 18.65 -1.68 0.35
N GLY A 344 18.69 -2.95 -0.08
CA GLY A 344 18.67 -3.31 -1.49
C GLY A 344 17.40 -2.81 -2.20
N PHE A 345 16.24 -2.99 -1.57
CA PHE A 345 14.96 -2.46 -2.07
C PHE A 345 14.97 -0.92 -2.15
N SER A 346 15.35 -0.23 -1.08
CA SER A 346 15.42 1.22 -1.03
C SER A 346 16.38 1.80 -2.09
N ALA A 347 17.59 1.24 -2.21
CA ALA A 347 18.57 1.68 -3.20
C ALA A 347 18.07 1.44 -4.63
N SER A 348 17.60 0.23 -4.94
CA SER A 348 17.09 -0.11 -6.26
C SER A 348 15.85 0.67 -6.65
N SER A 349 14.94 0.98 -5.72
CA SER A 349 13.74 1.78 -6.00
C SER A 349 14.11 3.19 -6.49
N THR A 350 15.06 3.83 -5.81
CA THR A 350 15.57 5.15 -6.22
C THR A 350 16.25 5.07 -7.58
N THR A 351 17.10 4.07 -7.79
CA THR A 351 17.81 3.83 -9.05
C THR A 351 16.83 3.52 -10.19
N ALA A 352 15.80 2.70 -9.93
CA ALA A 352 14.74 2.37 -10.88
C ALA A 352 14.03 3.62 -11.37
N GLY A 353 13.65 4.52 -10.45
CA GLY A 353 13.04 5.80 -10.77
C GLY A 353 13.89 6.65 -11.73
N PHE A 354 15.21 6.69 -11.50
CA PHE A 354 16.14 7.39 -12.38
C PHE A 354 16.31 6.71 -13.74
N LEU A 355 16.43 5.37 -13.76
CA LEU A 355 16.51 4.59 -15.01
C LEU A 355 15.26 4.77 -15.86
N LEU A 356 14.08 4.77 -15.25
CA LEU A 356 12.81 5.00 -15.94
C LEU A 356 12.77 6.38 -16.60
N SER A 357 13.18 7.43 -15.87
CA SER A 357 13.26 8.79 -16.43
C SER A 357 14.28 8.90 -17.57
N ARG A 358 15.40 8.17 -17.53
CA ARG A 358 16.39 8.17 -18.61
C ARG A 358 16.00 7.33 -19.82
N LEU A 359 15.47 6.12 -19.60
CA LEU A 359 15.14 5.17 -20.67
C LEU A 359 13.81 5.50 -21.35
N GLY A 360 12.92 6.22 -20.65
CA GLY A 360 11.57 6.53 -21.13
C GLY A 360 10.68 5.29 -21.31
N ARG A 361 11.09 4.13 -20.80
CA ARG A 361 10.42 2.82 -20.98
C ARG A 361 10.47 2.01 -19.69
N CYS A 362 9.37 1.35 -19.36
CA CYS A 362 9.25 0.59 -18.11
C CYS A 362 9.73 -0.86 -18.23
N ASN A 363 9.50 -1.49 -19.38
CA ASN A 363 9.71 -2.93 -19.56
C ASN A 363 11.14 -3.41 -19.24
N PRO A 364 12.22 -2.75 -19.72
CA PRO A 364 13.57 -3.22 -19.44
C PRO A 364 13.90 -3.24 -17.94
N VAL A 365 13.39 -2.26 -17.19
CA VAL A 365 13.60 -2.16 -15.74
C VAL A 365 12.81 -3.25 -15.01
N ILE A 366 11.56 -3.49 -15.42
CA ILE A 366 10.72 -4.58 -14.88
C ILE A 366 11.37 -5.95 -15.11
N TRP A 367 11.91 -6.20 -16.30
CA TRP A 367 12.57 -7.47 -16.62
C TRP A 367 13.82 -7.69 -15.77
N ALA A 368 14.67 -6.66 -15.64
CA ALA A 368 15.84 -6.71 -14.77
C ALA A 368 15.44 -6.99 -13.31
N GLY A 369 14.40 -6.31 -12.82
CA GLY A 369 13.88 -6.52 -11.48
C GLY A 369 13.40 -7.95 -11.24
N TYR A 370 12.59 -8.51 -12.13
CA TYR A 370 12.10 -9.88 -11.97
C TYR A 370 13.19 -10.94 -12.16
N VAL A 371 14.21 -10.71 -13.00
CA VAL A 371 15.37 -11.61 -13.08
C VAL A 371 16.11 -11.63 -11.75
N MET A 372 16.43 -10.47 -11.19
CA MET A 372 17.13 -10.36 -9.91
C MET A 372 16.30 -10.93 -8.76
N TRP A 373 15.00 -10.67 -8.73
CA TRP A 373 14.13 -11.18 -7.68
C TRP A 373 13.96 -12.70 -7.79
N THR A 374 13.77 -13.26 -8.98
CA THR A 374 13.71 -14.73 -9.16
C THR A 374 15.01 -15.40 -8.71
N ALA A 375 16.16 -14.80 -9.05
CA ALA A 375 17.45 -15.29 -8.60
C ALA A 375 17.59 -15.23 -7.07
N GLY A 376 17.25 -14.09 -6.46
CA GLY A 376 17.26 -13.88 -5.00
C GLY A 376 16.35 -14.88 -4.27
N ALA A 377 15.08 -14.96 -4.63
CA ALA A 377 14.14 -15.92 -4.06
C ALA A 377 14.59 -17.38 -4.28
N GLY A 378 15.23 -17.68 -5.41
CA GLY A 378 15.82 -19.00 -5.69
C GLY A 378 16.97 -19.36 -4.73
N THR A 379 17.74 -18.38 -4.25
CA THR A 379 18.83 -18.63 -3.30
C THR A 379 18.33 -19.07 -1.92
N HIS A 380 17.10 -18.70 -1.53
CA HIS A 380 16.52 -19.10 -0.25
C HIS A 380 16.34 -20.61 -0.12
N ILE A 381 16.25 -21.34 -1.24
CA ILE A 381 16.17 -22.80 -1.27
C ILE A 381 17.44 -23.45 -0.68
N ALA A 382 18.57 -22.74 -0.68
CA ALA A 382 19.83 -23.20 -0.09
C ALA A 382 19.99 -22.80 1.39
N PHE A 383 19.00 -22.12 1.99
CA PHE A 383 19.06 -21.73 3.40
C PHE A 383 18.84 -22.95 4.29
N GLY A 384 19.56 -22.99 5.41
CA GLY A 384 19.52 -24.06 6.39
C GLY A 384 20.22 -23.63 7.67
N SER A 385 20.26 -24.52 8.66
CA SER A 385 20.82 -24.22 9.99
C SER A 385 22.32 -23.88 9.98
N SER A 386 23.05 -24.23 8.91
CA SER A 386 24.50 -23.97 8.76
C SER A 386 24.83 -22.84 7.77
N THR A 387 23.83 -22.12 7.25
CA THR A 387 24.06 -21.05 6.28
C THR A 387 24.83 -19.89 6.92
N SER A 388 25.91 -19.46 6.27
CA SER A 388 26.71 -18.34 6.78
C SER A 388 25.95 -17.02 6.65
N ILE A 389 26.10 -16.14 7.65
CA ILE A 389 25.46 -14.82 7.66
C ILE A 389 25.86 -14.00 6.43
N GLY A 390 27.11 -14.09 5.97
CA GLY A 390 27.58 -13.38 4.79
C GLY A 390 26.87 -13.79 3.50
N VAL A 391 26.59 -15.10 3.33
CA VAL A 391 25.81 -15.61 2.20
C VAL A 391 24.38 -15.10 2.28
N THR A 392 23.76 -15.17 3.47
CA THR A 392 22.41 -14.64 3.70
C THR A 392 22.32 -13.17 3.31
N ILE A 393 23.24 -12.32 3.77
CA ILE A 393 23.27 -10.89 3.46
C ILE A 393 23.33 -10.65 1.95
N GLY A 394 24.22 -11.37 1.23
CA GLY A 394 24.35 -11.25 -0.21
C GLY A 394 23.08 -11.65 -0.97
N CYS A 395 22.44 -12.74 -0.54
CA CYS A 395 21.17 -13.22 -1.12
C CYS A 395 20.04 -12.22 -0.93
N LEU A 396 19.87 -11.71 0.30
CA LEU A 396 18.87 -10.70 0.64
C LEU A 396 19.07 -9.39 -0.12
N LEU A 397 20.32 -8.97 -0.35
CA LEU A 397 20.59 -7.79 -1.18
C LEU A 397 20.09 -7.99 -2.60
N VAL A 398 20.44 -9.11 -3.25
CA VAL A 398 20.03 -9.42 -4.63
C VAL A 398 18.51 -9.43 -4.75
N GLU A 399 17.82 -10.07 -3.81
CA GLU A 399 16.37 -10.04 -3.75
C GLU A 399 15.82 -8.62 -3.57
N GLY A 400 16.36 -7.86 -2.60
CA GLY A 400 16.00 -6.48 -2.36
C GLY A 400 16.12 -5.63 -3.62
N PHE A 401 17.23 -5.75 -4.36
CA PHE A 401 17.41 -5.06 -5.64
C PHE A 401 16.32 -5.46 -6.66
N GLY A 402 15.97 -6.74 -6.72
CA GLY A 402 14.89 -7.23 -7.58
C GLY A 402 13.52 -6.64 -7.22
N ILE A 403 13.21 -6.53 -5.93
CA ILE A 403 11.96 -5.94 -5.43
C ILE A 403 11.84 -4.48 -5.88
N GLY A 404 12.86 -3.65 -5.69
CA GLY A 404 12.77 -2.22 -6.03
C GLY A 404 12.76 -1.93 -7.53
N PHE A 405 13.46 -2.74 -8.34
CA PHE A 405 13.32 -2.70 -9.80
C PHE A 405 11.99 -3.28 -10.33
N SER A 406 11.15 -3.85 -9.45
CA SER A 406 9.84 -4.39 -9.83
C SER A 406 8.69 -3.50 -9.34
N PHE A 407 8.60 -3.21 -8.04
CA PHE A 407 7.47 -2.54 -7.40
C PHE A 407 7.14 -1.20 -8.05
N GLN A 408 8.16 -0.38 -8.17
CA GLN A 408 8.03 0.98 -8.63
C GLN A 408 7.77 1.05 -10.15
N PRO A 409 8.54 0.36 -11.01
CA PRO A 409 8.27 0.29 -12.45
C PRO A 409 6.92 -0.32 -12.82
N VAL A 410 6.46 -1.36 -12.14
CA VAL A 410 5.14 -1.98 -12.38
C VAL A 410 4.02 -0.97 -12.13
N MET A 411 4.13 -0.16 -11.07
CA MET A 411 3.15 0.88 -10.77
C MET A 411 3.12 1.97 -11.85
N ILE A 412 4.29 2.44 -12.30
CA ILE A 412 4.36 3.44 -13.39
C ILE A 412 3.80 2.85 -14.69
N ALA A 413 4.15 1.61 -15.04
CA ALA A 413 3.63 0.94 -16.22
C ALA A 413 2.10 0.83 -16.18
N LEU A 414 1.54 0.55 -15.00
CA LEU A 414 0.09 0.47 -14.80
C LEU A 414 -0.57 1.84 -15.01
N LEU A 415 0.00 2.91 -14.44
CA LEU A 415 -0.48 4.28 -14.64
C LEU A 415 -0.34 4.78 -16.08
N ALA A 416 0.73 4.41 -16.78
CA ALA A 416 0.95 4.73 -18.19
C ALA A 416 -0.08 4.06 -19.11
N ASN A 417 -0.60 2.89 -18.71
CA ASN A 417 -1.65 2.17 -19.41
C ASN A 417 -3.07 2.61 -19.04
N THR A 418 -3.22 3.59 -18.14
CA THR A 418 -4.51 3.99 -17.56
C THR A 418 -4.88 5.44 -17.95
N ARG A 419 -6.17 5.69 -18.18
CA ARG A 419 -6.71 7.04 -18.44
C ARG A 419 -6.48 7.95 -17.23
N LYS A 420 -6.28 9.25 -17.46
CA LYS A 420 -6.02 10.22 -16.38
C LYS A 420 -7.09 10.16 -15.27
N GLU A 421 -8.36 10.07 -15.66
CA GLU A 421 -9.53 9.99 -14.77
C GLU A 421 -9.53 8.78 -13.83
N ASP A 422 -8.92 7.66 -14.23
CA ASP A 422 -8.96 6.41 -13.46
C ASP A 422 -7.70 6.22 -12.60
N ARG A 423 -6.66 7.06 -12.73
CA ARG A 423 -5.34 6.86 -12.09
C ARG A 423 -5.40 6.71 -10.57
N ALA A 424 -6.21 7.53 -9.90
CA ALA A 424 -6.38 7.46 -8.45
C ALA A 424 -6.99 6.11 -8.03
N VAL A 425 -8.01 5.65 -8.76
CA VAL A 425 -8.68 4.37 -8.51
C VAL A 425 -7.74 3.19 -8.80
N VAL A 426 -6.99 3.24 -9.90
CA VAL A 426 -5.99 2.22 -10.25
C VAL A 426 -4.89 2.10 -9.22
N THR A 427 -4.45 3.22 -8.66
CA THR A 427 -3.47 3.24 -7.56
C THR A 427 -4.00 2.53 -6.32
N GLY A 428 -5.20 2.91 -5.87
CA GLY A 428 -5.86 2.25 -4.73
C GLY A 428 -6.09 0.76 -4.99
N MET A 429 -6.55 0.41 -6.18
CA MET A 429 -6.80 -0.97 -6.59
C MET A 429 -5.51 -1.82 -6.64
N ARG A 430 -4.42 -1.26 -7.15
CA ARG A 430 -3.10 -1.92 -7.16
C ARG A 430 -2.61 -2.23 -5.75
N ASN A 431 -2.83 -1.33 -4.78
CA ASN A 431 -2.46 -1.56 -3.39
C ASN A 431 -3.38 -2.59 -2.73
N PHE A 432 -4.68 -2.50 -3.00
CA PHE A 432 -5.67 -3.46 -2.56
C PHE A 432 -5.28 -4.88 -3.00
N ILE A 433 -5.06 -5.10 -4.30
CA ILE A 433 -4.68 -6.40 -4.86
C ILE A 433 -3.39 -6.92 -4.24
N ARG A 434 -2.37 -6.07 -4.10
CA ARG A 434 -1.10 -6.48 -3.47
C ARG A 434 -1.28 -6.88 -2.00
N THR A 435 -2.12 -6.15 -1.26
CA THR A 435 -2.37 -6.45 0.15
C THR A 435 -3.18 -7.73 0.31
N VAL A 436 -4.18 -7.96 -0.56
CA VAL A 436 -4.89 -9.25 -0.68
C VAL A 436 -3.91 -10.38 -0.99
N GLY A 437 -3.00 -10.17 -1.94
CA GLY A 437 -1.92 -11.12 -2.24
C GLY A 437 -1.09 -11.44 -1.00
N GLY A 438 -0.67 -10.44 -0.23
CA GLY A 438 0.06 -10.65 1.02
C GLY A 438 -0.70 -11.46 2.05
N ALA A 439 -2.00 -11.19 2.23
CA ALA A 439 -2.86 -11.97 3.14
C ALA A 439 -2.96 -13.44 2.71
N ILE A 440 -3.14 -13.69 1.41
CA ILE A 440 -3.16 -15.04 0.83
C ILE A 440 -1.81 -15.73 1.02
N GLY A 441 -0.71 -15.04 0.76
CA GLY A 441 0.64 -15.58 0.90
C GLY A 441 0.96 -15.99 2.33
N LEU A 442 0.69 -15.11 3.29
CA LEU A 442 0.87 -15.41 4.72
C LEU A 442 0.04 -16.60 5.16
N ALA A 443 -1.22 -16.70 4.72
CA ALA A 443 -2.08 -17.83 5.01
C ALA A 443 -1.55 -19.16 4.45
N ILE A 444 -1.13 -19.16 3.18
CA ILE A 444 -0.56 -20.36 2.54
C ILE A 444 0.70 -20.79 3.27
N CYS A 445 1.60 -19.86 3.56
CA CYS A 445 2.85 -20.15 4.28
C CYS A 445 2.58 -20.67 5.71
N ALA A 446 1.63 -20.06 6.43
CA ALA A 446 1.22 -20.53 7.75
C ALA A 446 0.66 -21.95 7.69
N ALA A 447 -0.21 -22.25 6.72
CA ALA A 447 -0.77 -23.58 6.55
C ALA A 447 0.31 -24.63 6.20
N ILE A 448 1.24 -24.29 5.30
CA ILE A 448 2.39 -25.13 4.96
C ILE A 448 3.21 -25.45 6.20
N ILE A 449 3.64 -24.42 6.94
CA ILE A 449 4.49 -24.60 8.12
C ILE A 449 3.78 -25.42 9.19
N ASN A 450 2.51 -25.14 9.50
CA ASN A 450 1.79 -25.89 10.53
C ASN A 450 1.60 -27.37 10.13
N ASN A 451 1.22 -27.64 8.88
CA ASN A 451 1.06 -29.02 8.41
C ASN A 451 2.38 -29.80 8.42
N VAL A 452 3.46 -29.18 7.95
CA VAL A 452 4.80 -29.79 7.91
C VAL A 452 5.32 -30.02 9.32
N LEU A 453 5.10 -29.05 10.22
CA LEU A 453 5.48 -29.16 11.61
C LEU A 453 4.78 -30.34 12.29
N GLN A 454 3.44 -30.40 12.20
CA GLN A 454 2.68 -31.52 12.77
C GLN A 454 3.08 -32.89 12.21
N ALA A 455 3.46 -32.96 10.93
CA ALA A 455 3.90 -34.21 10.29
C ALA A 455 5.33 -34.65 10.67
N ASN A 456 6.19 -33.73 11.12
CA ASN A 456 7.61 -34.00 11.38
C ASN A 456 7.99 -33.95 12.86
N LEU A 457 7.08 -33.55 13.76
CA LEU A 457 7.34 -33.54 15.19
C LEU A 457 7.26 -34.96 15.79
N PRO A 458 8.07 -35.25 16.82
CA PRO A 458 7.98 -36.52 17.54
C PRO A 458 6.60 -36.72 18.17
N PRO A 459 6.06 -37.96 18.21
CA PRO A 459 4.77 -38.24 18.86
C PRO A 459 4.71 -37.88 20.36
N SER A 460 5.87 -37.71 21.00
CA SER A 460 5.99 -37.30 22.40
C SER A 460 5.70 -35.82 22.63
N MET A 461 5.69 -34.99 21.59
CA MET A 461 5.38 -33.57 21.70
C MET A 461 3.87 -33.32 21.66
N PRO A 462 3.38 -32.31 22.40
CA PRO A 462 1.99 -31.88 22.30
C PRO A 462 1.62 -31.51 20.86
N SER A 463 0.41 -31.83 20.41
CA SER A 463 -0.13 -31.37 19.13
C SER A 463 -0.58 -29.90 19.23
N GLN A 464 0.33 -29.01 19.60
CA GLN A 464 0.10 -27.57 19.72
C GLN A 464 0.39 -26.86 18.39
N SER A 465 -0.07 -25.61 18.28
CA SER A 465 0.27 -24.77 17.12
C SER A 465 1.77 -24.46 17.10
N GLY A 466 2.36 -24.30 15.91
CA GLY A 466 3.80 -24.06 15.79
C GLY A 466 4.29 -22.80 16.52
N MET A 467 3.46 -21.75 16.55
CA MET A 467 3.79 -20.52 17.30
C MET A 467 3.73 -20.68 18.82
N GLU A 468 2.87 -21.55 19.33
CA GLU A 468 2.83 -21.84 20.76
C GLU A 468 4.12 -22.53 21.21
N MET A 469 4.59 -23.50 20.43
CA MET A 469 5.86 -24.18 20.70
C MET A 469 7.06 -23.23 20.62
N ILE A 470 7.09 -22.34 19.61
CA ILE A 470 8.11 -21.30 19.50
C ILE A 470 8.10 -20.38 20.72
N GLY A 471 6.91 -19.96 21.17
CA GLY A 471 6.75 -19.11 22.33
C GLY A 471 7.16 -19.75 23.66
N LYS A 472 7.25 -21.09 23.69
CA LYS A 472 7.67 -21.90 24.84
C LYS A 472 9.02 -22.60 24.56
N LEU A 473 9.79 -22.16 23.56
CA LEU A 473 11.03 -22.83 23.14
C LEU A 473 11.99 -23.06 24.32
N ASP A 474 12.13 -22.06 25.21
CA ASP A 474 13.01 -22.13 26.39
C ASP A 474 12.57 -23.16 27.43
N GLN A 475 11.32 -23.63 27.37
CA GLN A 475 10.75 -24.63 28.28
C GLN A 475 10.89 -26.06 27.73
N LEU A 476 11.24 -26.21 26.46
CA LEU A 476 11.45 -27.50 25.81
C LEU A 476 12.84 -28.06 26.12
N THR A 477 12.96 -29.39 26.15
CA THR A 477 14.26 -30.05 26.29
C THR A 477 15.16 -29.78 25.07
N PRO A 478 16.50 -29.87 25.17
CA PRO A 478 17.40 -29.61 24.03
C PRO A 478 17.12 -30.49 22.79
N GLY A 479 16.70 -31.73 23.00
CA GLY A 479 16.30 -32.64 21.91
C GLY A 479 15.00 -32.21 21.24
N GLU A 480 14.04 -31.75 22.04
CA GLU A 480 12.78 -31.19 21.56
C GLU A 480 12.97 -29.87 20.79
N GLN A 481 13.80 -28.97 21.30
CA GLN A 481 14.18 -27.75 20.60
C GLN A 481 14.80 -28.06 19.23
N SER A 482 15.69 -29.04 19.17
CA SER A 482 16.34 -29.44 17.91
C SER A 482 15.34 -30.02 16.90
N ALA A 483 14.43 -30.89 17.36
CA ALA A 483 13.37 -31.45 16.52
C ALA A 483 12.41 -30.37 15.99
N LEU A 484 12.03 -29.42 16.85
CA LEU A 484 11.19 -28.29 16.47
C LEU A 484 11.88 -27.41 15.42
N ARG A 485 13.16 -27.07 15.62
CA ARG A 485 13.94 -26.28 14.65
C ARG A 485 14.06 -26.97 13.30
N GLU A 486 14.32 -28.27 13.28
CA GLU A 486 14.43 -29.04 12.04
C GLU A 486 13.09 -29.11 11.30
N ALA A 487 12.00 -29.44 12.01
CA ALA A 487 10.65 -29.48 11.44
C ALA A 487 10.22 -28.10 10.91
N TYR A 488 10.53 -27.02 11.64
CA TYR A 488 10.25 -25.67 11.22
C TYR A 488 11.05 -25.28 9.96
N MET A 489 12.34 -25.64 9.90
CA MET A 489 13.17 -25.41 8.72
C MET A 489 12.64 -26.14 7.49
N LYS A 490 12.14 -27.38 7.62
CA LYS A 490 11.47 -28.10 6.52
C LYS A 490 10.23 -27.35 6.02
N GLY A 491 9.45 -26.76 6.94
CA GLY A 491 8.32 -25.91 6.57
C GLY A 491 8.75 -24.67 5.80
N LEU A 492 9.80 -23.99 6.27
CA LEU A 492 10.37 -22.81 5.61
C LEU A 492 10.97 -23.12 4.24
N ASP A 493 11.64 -24.26 4.07
CA ASP A 493 12.19 -24.68 2.77
C ASP A 493 11.08 -24.78 1.70
N ILE A 494 9.90 -25.31 2.05
CA ILE A 494 8.76 -25.37 1.13
C ILE A 494 8.23 -23.96 0.83
N VAL A 495 8.17 -23.08 1.83
CA VAL A 495 7.77 -21.68 1.64
C VAL A 495 8.74 -20.96 0.68
N PHE A 496 10.05 -21.14 0.85
CA PHE A 496 11.07 -20.54 -0.01
C PHE A 496 11.01 -21.11 -1.44
N ARG A 497 10.74 -22.41 -1.60
CA ARG A 497 10.51 -23.03 -2.91
C ARG A 497 9.27 -22.51 -3.61
N LEU A 498 8.24 -22.06 -2.87
CA LEU A 498 7.03 -21.48 -3.45
C LEU A 498 7.29 -20.08 -4.03
N ALA A 499 8.18 -19.29 -3.42
CA ALA A 499 8.44 -17.91 -3.84
C ALA A 499 9.04 -17.82 -5.26
N CYS A 500 10.07 -18.63 -5.54
CA CYS A 500 10.79 -18.62 -6.82
C CYS A 500 9.91 -18.80 -8.07
N PRO A 501 9.05 -19.85 -8.19
CA PRO A 501 8.21 -20.03 -9.38
C PRO A 501 7.14 -18.94 -9.53
N LEU A 502 6.64 -18.36 -8.43
CA LEU A 502 5.66 -17.27 -8.51
C LEU A 502 6.28 -16.00 -9.11
N ILE A 503 7.49 -15.63 -8.68
CA ILE A 503 8.22 -14.49 -9.25
C ILE A 503 8.74 -14.82 -10.66
N GLY A 504 9.19 -16.04 -10.91
CA GLY A 504 9.54 -16.52 -12.25
C GLY A 504 8.37 -16.44 -13.23
N PHE A 505 7.15 -16.71 -12.77
CA PHE A 505 5.94 -16.52 -13.59
C PHE A 505 5.68 -15.03 -13.90
N CYS A 506 5.95 -14.12 -12.96
CA CYS A 506 5.92 -12.68 -13.24
C CYS A 506 6.94 -12.30 -14.32
N LEU A 507 8.17 -12.85 -14.27
CA LEU A 507 9.18 -12.65 -15.30
C LEU A 507 8.68 -13.12 -16.67
N LEU A 508 8.18 -14.36 -16.78
CA LEU A 508 7.70 -14.91 -18.04
C LEU A 508 6.55 -14.09 -18.65
N THR A 509 5.58 -13.71 -17.80
CA THR A 509 4.43 -12.92 -18.25
C THR A 509 4.79 -11.46 -18.54
N SER A 510 5.87 -10.93 -17.98
CA SER A 510 6.36 -9.58 -18.25
C SER A 510 6.84 -9.39 -19.69
N ALA A 511 7.21 -10.47 -20.40
CA ALA A 511 7.53 -10.42 -21.83
C ALA A 511 6.29 -10.13 -22.70
N ALA A 512 5.08 -10.38 -22.19
CA ALA A 512 3.83 -10.09 -22.89
C ALA A 512 3.31 -8.65 -22.64
N LEU A 513 4.05 -7.83 -21.89
CA LEU A 513 3.71 -6.42 -21.68
C LEU A 513 4.00 -5.60 -22.92
N THR A 514 3.01 -4.81 -23.36
CA THR A 514 3.23 -3.82 -24.41
C THR A 514 4.09 -2.67 -23.86
N ASP A 515 5.23 -2.41 -24.48
CA ASP A 515 6.12 -1.31 -24.11
C ASP A 515 5.48 0.02 -24.51
N VAL A 516 5.00 0.78 -23.53
CA VAL A 516 4.41 2.11 -23.74
C VAL A 516 5.49 3.15 -23.44
N PRO A 517 5.95 3.95 -24.42
CA PRO A 517 6.94 4.97 -24.16
C PRO A 517 6.33 6.06 -23.28
N LEU A 518 7.05 6.44 -22.22
CA LEU A 518 6.62 7.45 -21.25
C LEU A 518 6.46 8.84 -21.89
N ALA A 519 7.15 9.10 -23.01
CA ALA A 519 7.08 10.36 -23.76
C ALA A 519 5.83 10.49 -24.65
N THR A 520 5.26 9.40 -25.18
CA THR A 520 4.08 9.44 -26.06
C THR A 520 2.76 9.56 -25.31
N ALA A 521 2.79 9.58 -23.97
CA ALA A 521 1.68 10.06 -23.15
C ALA A 521 1.57 11.61 -23.15
N HIS A 522 2.40 12.31 -23.93
CA HIS A 522 2.14 13.70 -24.34
C HIS A 522 0.81 13.76 -25.08
N GLU A 523 -0.08 14.61 -24.58
CA GLU A 523 -1.36 14.90 -25.19
C GLU A 523 -1.17 15.44 -26.61
N PRO A 524 -2.04 15.06 -27.58
CA PRO A 524 -2.41 16.02 -28.59
C PRO A 524 -3.02 17.21 -27.83
N GLN A 525 -2.37 18.37 -27.88
CA GLN A 525 -3.10 19.61 -27.59
C GLN A 525 -4.33 19.59 -28.48
N GLU A 526 -5.52 19.49 -27.88
CA GLU A 526 -6.73 19.92 -28.56
C GLU A 526 -6.44 21.35 -29.01
N GLN A 527 -6.31 21.53 -30.31
CA GLN A 527 -6.32 22.83 -30.94
C GLN A 527 -7.63 23.47 -30.51
N SER A 528 -7.55 24.37 -29.52
CA SER A 528 -8.56 25.38 -29.26
C SER A 528 -8.95 25.95 -30.61
N GLY A 529 -10.21 25.75 -30.98
CA GLY A 529 -10.79 26.16 -32.26
C GLY A 529 -10.55 27.64 -32.57
N PRO A 530 -10.72 28.05 -33.84
CA PRO A 530 -10.29 29.35 -34.31
C PRO A 530 -10.98 30.45 -33.49
N ALA A 531 -10.18 31.39 -33.02
CA ALA A 531 -10.65 32.61 -32.38
C ALA A 531 -11.72 33.24 -33.29
N ILE A 532 -12.91 33.46 -32.72
CA ILE A 532 -13.96 34.21 -33.38
C ILE A 532 -13.44 35.65 -33.47
N ASP A 533 -13.12 36.08 -34.69
CA ASP A 533 -12.89 37.47 -35.04
C ASP A 533 -14.17 38.28 -34.73
N GLU A 534 -14.16 39.03 -33.63
CA GLU A 534 -15.11 40.13 -33.42
C GLU A 534 -14.64 41.34 -34.23
N LYS A 535 -15.21 41.50 -35.43
CA LYS A 535 -15.24 42.77 -36.15
C LYS A 535 -16.69 43.14 -36.49
N ASP A 536 -16.96 44.43 -36.26
CA ASP A 536 -18.12 45.24 -36.66
C ASP A 536 -19.42 45.17 -35.85
N SER A 537 -19.55 46.12 -34.91
CA SER A 537 -20.54 47.20 -35.08
C SER A 537 -20.10 48.46 -34.31
N GLY A 538 -20.00 49.60 -35.01
CA GLY A 538 -19.46 50.85 -34.49
C GLY A 538 -20.50 51.82 -33.94
N ALA A 539 -20.02 52.85 -33.21
CA ALA A 539 -20.22 54.28 -33.51
C ALA A 539 -19.87 55.19 -32.30
N ALA A 540 -19.14 56.29 -32.60
CA ALA A 540 -19.01 57.56 -31.85
C ALA A 540 -18.33 57.52 -30.46
N SER A 541 -17.42 58.40 -30.04
CA SER A 541 -16.95 59.70 -30.52
C SER A 541 -15.70 60.14 -29.71
N SER A 542 -14.87 60.99 -30.34
CA SER A 542 -13.95 62.02 -29.77
C SER A 542 -12.70 61.62 -28.94
N SER A 543 -11.53 61.87 -29.55
CA SER A 543 -10.27 62.30 -28.91
C SER A 543 -10.25 63.85 -28.82
N PRO A 544 -9.42 64.53 -27.99
CA PRO A 544 -7.98 64.68 -28.29
C PRO A 544 -7.00 64.80 -27.07
N ALA A 545 -5.70 64.66 -27.41
CA ALA A 545 -4.49 65.29 -26.83
C ALA A 545 -3.98 64.85 -25.42
N LYS A 546 -2.79 64.22 -25.31
CA LYS A 546 -1.42 64.80 -25.25
C LYS A 546 -1.19 65.78 -24.09
N THR A 547 -0.41 65.37 -23.08
CA THR A 547 0.60 66.20 -22.39
C THR A 547 1.73 65.32 -21.86
N GLU A 548 2.95 65.60 -22.33
CA GLU A 548 4.24 65.13 -21.82
C GLU A 548 4.55 65.72 -20.44
N ILE A 549 5.19 64.96 -19.55
CA ILE A 549 6.13 65.54 -18.57
C ILE A 549 7.39 64.68 -18.55
N THR A 550 8.43 65.22 -19.18
CA THR A 550 9.83 64.84 -19.11
C THR A 550 10.43 65.34 -17.79
N ILE A 551 11.18 64.51 -17.07
CA ILE A 551 12.24 64.98 -16.17
C ILE A 551 13.50 64.14 -16.45
N ASP A 552 14.46 64.81 -17.07
CA ASP A 552 15.86 64.42 -17.22
C ASP A 552 16.56 64.39 -15.85
N VAL A 553 17.31 63.32 -15.57
CA VAL A 553 18.51 63.41 -14.71
C VAL A 553 19.63 62.61 -15.37
N ASP A 554 20.50 63.36 -16.01
CA ASP A 554 21.78 62.99 -16.59
C ASP A 554 22.78 62.69 -15.45
N LEU A 555 23.39 61.50 -15.45
CA LEU A 555 24.63 61.23 -14.71
C LEU A 555 25.56 60.37 -15.57
N GLN A 556 26.69 60.98 -15.89
CA GLN A 556 27.72 60.52 -16.80
C GLN A 556 28.52 59.30 -16.30
N ARG A 557 28.95 58.49 -17.28
CA ARG A 557 30.23 57.75 -17.41
C ARG A 557 31.11 57.63 -16.14
N LYS A 558 31.28 56.41 -15.63
CA LYS A 558 32.42 55.51 -15.91
C LYS A 558 32.25 54.17 -15.22
#